data_AF-A0A9R0QIP2-F1
#
_entry.id   AF-A0A9R0QIP2-F1
#
_cell.length_a   1.000
_cell.length_b   1.000
_cell.length_c   1.000
_cell.angle_alpha   90.00
_cell.angle_beta   90.00
_cell.angle_gamma   90.00
#
_symmetry.space_group_name_H-M   'P 1'
#
loop_
_entity.id
_entity.type
_entity.pdbx_description
1 polymer ?
#
loop_
_entity_poly.entity_id
_entity_poly.type
_entity_poly.pdbx_seq_one_letter_code
_entity_poly.pdbx_strand_id
1 'polypeptide(L)'
;MNDLLFSFRTSIMARDALALMDHLGWKKAHVFGHSMGAMISCKLAAMAPHRLSSLALLNVTGGGMECFPKVDAQMLSLAFRFLRARTPEQRALVDLETHYTKEYLDEEVGSCTRRAILYKEYVKGISSSGMQSNCGFEGQINACWTHKVTTKELDTIRAAGFLVSVIHGRHDIIAQVCHARRLAQRLLPAARMVDLHGAHLVSHERPEEVNNALMDLIKATKYAMAPQEWSSQPENTSETGALISARPVTLTIRTGEAGNAAVAAYNLLAKLQLSFLYVIGLIVMAFEHVRNIVRVTKPVRVAAIESS
;
A
#
# COMPACT_ATOMS: atom_id res chain seq x y z
N MET A 1 -8.80 4.86 24.45
CA MET A 1 -7.79 4.75 23.35
C MET A 1 -7.87 3.40 22.66
N ASN A 2 -7.97 2.28 23.39
CA ASN A 2 -8.13 0.94 22.81
C ASN A 2 -9.40 0.78 21.96
N ASP A 3 -10.56 1.29 22.38
CA ASP A 3 -11.83 1.14 21.63
C ASP A 3 -11.84 1.87 20.27
N LEU A 4 -11.09 2.97 20.16
CA LEU A 4 -10.91 3.70 18.90
C LEU A 4 -10.05 2.89 17.93
N LEU A 5 -8.94 2.30 18.38
CA LEU A 5 -8.09 1.46 17.54
C LEU A 5 -8.81 0.18 17.07
N PHE A 6 -9.68 -0.41 17.91
CA PHE A 6 -10.54 -1.53 17.50
C PHE A 6 -11.56 -1.15 16.41
N SER A 7 -11.90 0.13 16.30
CA SER A 7 -12.82 0.67 15.30
C SER A 7 -12.16 0.96 13.94
N PHE A 8 -10.83 1.07 13.87
CA PHE A 8 -10.10 1.24 12.61
C PHE A 8 -9.50 -0.09 12.14
N ARG A 9 -10.34 -0.88 11.45
CA ARG A 9 -9.93 -2.08 10.71
C ARG A 9 -10.44 -2.00 9.29
N THR A 10 -9.64 -2.49 8.35
CA THR A 10 -10.02 -2.56 6.92
C THR A 10 -11.32 -3.34 6.68
N SER A 11 -11.64 -4.32 7.52
CA SER A 11 -12.93 -5.03 7.47
C SER A 11 -14.11 -4.18 7.93
N ILE A 12 -13.90 -3.20 8.82
CA ILE A 12 -14.94 -2.25 9.23
C ILE A 12 -15.20 -1.27 8.11
N MET A 13 -14.15 -0.67 7.55
CA MET A 13 -14.26 0.22 6.38
C MET A 13 -14.89 -0.47 5.16
N ALA A 14 -14.65 -1.77 4.98
CA ALA A 14 -15.32 -2.56 3.94
C ALA A 14 -16.82 -2.74 4.19
N ARG A 15 -17.26 -2.84 5.46
CA ARG A 15 -18.68 -2.82 5.81
C ARG A 15 -19.30 -1.46 5.53
N ASP A 16 -18.58 -0.37 5.79
CA ASP A 16 -19.06 0.97 5.48
C ASP A 16 -19.26 1.14 3.96
N ALA A 17 -18.32 0.65 3.15
CA ALA A 17 -18.46 0.64 1.69
C ALA A 17 -19.67 -0.20 1.23
N LEU A 18 -19.88 -1.38 1.81
CA LEU A 18 -21.06 -2.21 1.51
C LEU A 18 -22.36 -1.52 1.90
N ALA A 19 -22.42 -0.90 3.07
CA ALA A 19 -23.57 -0.14 3.54
C ALA A 19 -23.87 1.06 2.63
N LEU A 20 -22.83 1.73 2.11
CA LEU A 20 -22.99 2.79 1.12
C LEU A 20 -23.56 2.25 -0.20
N MET A 21 -23.11 1.09 -0.67
CA MET A 21 -23.69 0.45 -1.86
C MET A 21 -25.19 0.13 -1.64
N ASP A 22 -25.57 -0.32 -0.45
CA ASP A 22 -26.97 -0.57 -0.11
C ASP A 22 -27.79 0.72 -0.08
N HIS A 23 -27.27 1.77 0.55
CA HIS A 23 -27.92 3.08 0.62
C HIS A 23 -28.15 3.69 -0.78
N LEU A 24 -27.18 3.56 -1.68
CA LEU A 24 -27.27 4.04 -3.07
C LEU A 24 -28.06 3.09 -3.99
N GLY A 25 -28.48 1.93 -3.49
CA GLY A 25 -29.19 0.92 -4.28
C GLY A 25 -28.31 0.17 -5.30
N TRP A 26 -26.98 0.27 -5.21
CA TRP A 26 -26.04 -0.39 -6.12
C TRP A 26 -25.96 -1.89 -5.86
N LYS A 27 -26.61 -2.68 -6.71
CA LYS A 27 -26.61 -4.15 -6.59
C LYS A 27 -25.24 -4.77 -6.89
N LYS A 28 -24.52 -4.23 -7.87
CA LYS A 28 -23.19 -4.70 -8.27
C LYS A 28 -22.35 -3.54 -8.76
N ALA A 29 -21.04 -3.55 -8.52
CA ALA A 29 -20.13 -2.49 -8.95
C ALA A 29 -18.76 -3.02 -9.39
N HIS A 30 -18.09 -2.30 -10.30
CA HIS A 30 -16.64 -2.42 -10.47
C HIS A 30 -15.98 -1.68 -9.32
N VAL A 31 -15.11 -2.35 -8.56
CA VAL A 31 -14.51 -1.78 -7.35
C VAL A 31 -13.03 -1.55 -7.59
N PHE A 32 -12.58 -0.32 -7.32
CA PHE A 32 -11.20 0.11 -7.45
C PHE A 32 -10.73 0.65 -6.11
N GLY A 33 -9.60 0.15 -5.62
CA GLY A 33 -8.98 0.64 -4.40
C GLY A 33 -7.51 0.94 -4.63
N HIS A 34 -7.02 2.04 -4.06
CA HIS A 34 -5.61 2.43 -4.07
C HIS A 34 -5.02 2.33 -2.66
N SER A 35 -3.85 1.73 -2.52
CA SER A 35 -3.12 1.61 -1.24
C SER A 35 -3.98 0.95 -0.14
N MET A 36 -4.24 1.62 0.99
CA MET A 36 -5.19 1.12 2.01
C MET A 36 -6.59 0.87 1.43
N GLY A 37 -7.02 1.65 0.44
CA GLY A 37 -8.25 1.40 -0.32
C GLY A 37 -8.25 0.03 -1.00
N ALA A 38 -7.12 -0.42 -1.53
CA ALA A 38 -7.00 -1.77 -2.12
C ALA A 38 -7.18 -2.86 -1.05
N MET A 39 -6.65 -2.65 0.16
CA MET A 39 -6.87 -3.57 1.30
C MET A 39 -8.35 -3.65 1.70
N ILE A 40 -9.02 -2.50 1.73
CA ILE A 40 -10.47 -2.42 2.01
C ILE A 40 -11.24 -3.14 0.91
N SER A 41 -10.88 -2.94 -0.35
CA SER A 41 -11.50 -3.61 -1.49
C SER A 41 -11.32 -5.14 -1.45
N CYS A 42 -10.15 -5.64 -1.02
CA CYS A 42 -9.96 -7.08 -0.76
C CYS A 42 -10.93 -7.61 0.30
N LYS A 43 -11.17 -6.86 1.38
CA LYS A 43 -12.15 -7.24 2.40
C LYS A 43 -13.57 -7.21 1.87
N LEU A 44 -13.95 -6.16 1.13
CA LEU A 44 -15.26 -6.07 0.49
C LEU A 44 -15.50 -7.25 -0.47
N ALA A 45 -14.50 -7.56 -1.30
CA ALA A 45 -14.52 -8.66 -2.27
C ALA A 45 -14.72 -10.03 -1.60
N ALA A 46 -14.06 -10.28 -0.47
CA ALA A 46 -14.22 -11.52 0.28
C ALA A 46 -15.53 -11.58 1.08
N MET A 47 -16.02 -10.44 1.58
CA MET A 47 -17.24 -10.36 2.39
C MET A 47 -18.51 -10.45 1.55
N ALA A 48 -18.52 -9.83 0.37
CA ALA A 48 -19.69 -9.73 -0.50
C ALA A 48 -19.33 -9.93 -1.98
N PRO A 49 -18.74 -11.10 -2.35
CA PRO A 49 -18.24 -11.34 -3.71
C PRO A 49 -19.30 -11.13 -4.81
N HIS A 50 -20.56 -11.47 -4.51
CA HIS A 50 -21.69 -11.29 -5.43
C HIS A 50 -21.99 -9.82 -5.77
N ARG A 51 -21.46 -8.87 -4.99
CA ARG A 51 -21.62 -7.42 -5.20
C ARG A 51 -20.54 -6.83 -6.10
N LEU A 52 -19.52 -7.60 -6.49
CA LEU A 52 -18.44 -7.12 -7.35
C LEU A 52 -18.57 -7.64 -8.77
N SER A 53 -18.54 -6.72 -9.74
CA SER A 53 -18.41 -7.03 -11.17
C SER A 53 -16.96 -7.33 -11.52
N SER A 54 -16.03 -6.55 -10.99
CA SER A 54 -14.58 -6.77 -11.07
C SER A 54 -13.89 -6.01 -9.95
N LEU A 55 -12.59 -6.29 -9.76
CA LEU A 55 -11.77 -5.68 -8.72
C LEU A 55 -10.46 -5.16 -9.32
N ALA A 56 -10.10 -3.89 -9.12
CA ALA A 56 -8.71 -3.47 -9.31
C ALA A 56 -8.06 -2.98 -8.00
N LEU A 57 -6.82 -3.40 -7.82
CA LEU A 57 -5.99 -3.17 -6.65
C LEU A 57 -4.77 -2.38 -7.09
N LEU A 58 -4.78 -1.08 -6.80
CA LEU A 58 -3.71 -0.16 -7.17
C LEU A 58 -2.74 -0.01 -5.99
N ASN A 59 -1.44 -0.14 -6.23
CA ASN A 59 -0.38 0.07 -5.23
C ASN A 59 -0.64 -0.67 -3.90
N VAL A 60 -1.02 -1.96 -3.99
CA VAL A 60 -1.49 -2.77 -2.86
C VAL A 60 -0.33 -3.42 -2.08
N THR A 61 -0.53 -3.62 -0.77
CA THR A 61 0.31 -4.48 0.08
C THR A 61 -0.59 -5.41 0.91
N GLY A 62 -0.08 -6.56 1.36
CA GLY A 62 -0.83 -7.55 2.14
C GLY A 62 -1.11 -7.15 3.60
N GLY A 63 -0.61 -5.98 4.04
CA GLY A 63 -0.77 -5.49 5.40
C GLY A 63 0.31 -6.01 6.36
N GLY A 64 0.25 -5.58 7.62
CA GLY A 64 1.16 -6.03 8.68
C GLY A 64 2.63 -5.82 8.36
N MET A 65 3.43 -6.88 8.46
CA MET A 65 4.87 -6.81 8.18
C MET A 65 5.19 -6.43 6.73
N GLU A 66 4.25 -6.62 5.79
CA GLU A 66 4.41 -6.18 4.39
C GLU A 66 4.24 -4.66 4.21
N CYS A 67 3.77 -3.94 5.25
CA CYS A 67 3.81 -2.49 5.32
C CYS A 67 5.15 -1.95 5.83
N PHE A 68 6.06 -2.84 6.26
CA PHE A 68 7.37 -2.40 6.72
C PHE A 68 8.18 -1.88 5.52
N PRO A 69 8.61 -0.61 5.52
CA PRO A 69 9.36 -0.05 4.41
C PRO A 69 10.72 -0.74 4.28
N LYS A 70 11.35 -0.62 3.10
CA LYS A 70 12.76 -0.98 2.96
C LYS A 70 13.58 -0.13 3.94
N VAL A 71 14.48 -0.77 4.69
CA VAL A 71 15.36 -0.07 5.61
C VAL A 71 16.62 0.34 4.86
N ASP A 72 16.58 1.53 4.28
CA ASP A 72 17.73 2.18 3.65
C ASP A 72 17.87 3.63 4.14
N ALA A 73 18.99 4.26 3.79
CA ALA A 73 19.28 5.63 4.21
C ALA A 73 18.23 6.65 3.72
N GLN A 74 17.65 6.40 2.53
CA GLN A 74 16.63 7.26 1.95
C GLN A 74 15.33 7.18 2.76
N MET A 75 14.85 5.97 3.06
CA MET A 75 13.64 5.74 3.85
C MET A 75 13.80 6.20 5.30
N LEU A 76 14.98 6.03 5.90
CA LEU A 76 15.27 6.58 7.23
C LEU A 76 15.23 8.12 7.24
N SER A 77 15.80 8.75 6.21
CA SER A 77 15.74 10.21 6.03
C SER A 77 14.31 10.71 5.83
N LEU A 78 13.51 10.01 5.00
CA LEU A 78 12.10 10.33 4.78
C LEU A 78 11.28 10.18 6.06
N ALA A 79 11.42 9.08 6.79
CA ALA A 79 10.72 8.86 8.06
C ALA A 79 11.07 9.94 9.10
N PHE A 80 12.36 10.32 9.19
CA PHE A 80 12.79 11.39 10.09
C PHE A 80 12.20 12.75 9.70
N ARG A 81 12.22 13.10 8.41
CA ARG A 81 11.62 14.35 7.91
C ARG A 81 10.11 14.36 8.11
N PHE A 82 9.43 13.24 7.87
CA PHE A 82 8.00 13.08 8.11
C PHE A 82 7.64 13.37 9.57
N LEU A 83 8.37 12.77 10.52
CA LEU A 83 8.14 12.95 11.96
C LEU A 83 8.35 14.41 12.42
N ARG A 84 9.25 15.14 11.75
CA ARG A 84 9.59 16.53 12.07
C ARG A 84 8.77 17.55 11.29
N ALA A 85 8.04 17.16 10.25
CA ALA A 85 7.20 18.06 9.48
C ALA A 85 6.08 18.63 10.36
N ARG A 86 6.10 19.94 10.60
CA ARG A 86 5.08 20.66 11.39
C ARG A 86 4.28 21.66 10.56
N THR A 87 4.69 21.91 9.32
CA THR A 87 4.02 22.85 8.41
C THR A 87 3.58 22.14 7.13
N PRO A 88 2.57 22.69 6.42
CA PRO A 88 2.15 22.20 5.11
C PRO A 88 3.31 22.08 4.11
N GLU A 89 4.24 23.04 4.10
CA GLU A 89 5.41 23.08 3.24
C GLU A 89 6.35 21.90 3.48
N GLN A 90 6.71 21.67 4.75
CA GLN A 90 7.58 20.57 5.13
C GLN A 90 6.93 19.22 4.82
N ARG A 91 5.61 19.12 5.06
CA ARG A 91 4.86 17.89 4.79
C ARG A 91 4.77 17.61 3.29
N ALA A 92 4.49 18.63 2.48
CA ALA A 92 4.42 18.50 1.03
C ALA A 92 5.73 17.96 0.42
N LEU A 93 6.89 18.43 0.88
CA LEU A 93 8.19 17.94 0.39
C LEU A 93 8.36 16.43 0.60
N VAL A 94 7.99 15.94 1.79
CA VAL A 94 8.10 14.51 2.11
C VAL A 94 7.09 13.71 1.32
N ASP A 95 5.83 14.16 1.28
CA ASP A 95 4.76 13.43 0.58
C ASP A 95 5.10 13.29 -0.92
N LEU A 96 5.57 14.36 -1.57
CA LEU A 96 5.96 14.30 -2.98
C LEU A 96 7.05 13.25 -3.24
N GLU A 97 8.09 13.22 -2.44
CA GLU A 97 9.17 12.23 -2.58
C GLU A 97 8.73 10.79 -2.30
N THR A 98 7.67 10.61 -1.49
CA THR A 98 7.10 9.28 -1.26
C THR A 98 6.08 8.86 -2.32
N HIS A 99 5.40 9.83 -2.93
CA HIS A 99 4.30 9.58 -3.86
C HIS A 99 4.75 9.38 -5.30
N TYR A 100 5.84 10.03 -5.72
CA TYR A 100 6.24 10.11 -7.12
C TYR A 100 7.69 9.71 -7.34
N THR A 101 8.00 9.24 -8.55
CA THR A 101 9.40 9.08 -8.97
C THR A 101 10.10 10.43 -9.09
N LYS A 102 11.42 10.45 -8.86
CA LYS A 102 12.25 11.65 -9.05
C LYS A 102 12.16 12.17 -10.49
N GLU A 103 12.20 11.27 -11.45
CA GLU A 103 12.05 11.58 -12.88
C GLU A 103 10.75 12.34 -13.15
N TYR A 104 9.61 11.84 -12.67
CA TYR A 104 8.32 12.49 -12.86
C TYR A 104 8.25 13.87 -12.19
N LEU A 105 8.87 14.03 -11.02
CA LEU A 105 8.88 15.32 -10.33
C LEU A 105 9.80 16.35 -11.02
N ASP A 106 10.91 15.91 -11.58
CA ASP A 106 11.93 16.78 -12.17
C ASP A 106 11.63 17.16 -13.63
N GLU A 107 10.61 16.56 -14.25
CA GLU A 107 10.14 16.91 -15.59
C GLU A 107 9.66 18.37 -15.67
N GLU A 108 10.06 19.09 -16.72
CA GLU A 108 9.61 20.45 -17.01
C GLU A 108 8.20 20.44 -17.63
N VAL A 109 7.27 21.16 -16.99
CA VAL A 109 5.88 21.31 -17.45
C VAL A 109 5.62 22.79 -17.67
N GLY A 110 5.76 23.24 -18.92
CA GLY A 110 5.69 24.65 -19.27
C GLY A 110 6.96 25.39 -18.82
N SER A 111 6.83 26.29 -17.84
CA SER A 111 7.93 27.12 -17.34
C SER A 111 8.48 26.71 -15.97
N CYS A 112 8.03 25.58 -15.42
CA CYS A 112 8.51 25.07 -14.15
C CYS A 112 8.45 23.54 -14.09
N THR A 113 9.22 22.96 -13.18
CA THR A 113 9.16 21.52 -12.90
C THR A 113 7.80 21.11 -12.35
N ARG A 114 7.40 19.87 -12.65
CA ARG A 114 6.20 19.27 -12.07
C ARG A 114 6.23 19.28 -10.54
N ARG A 115 7.41 19.11 -9.93
CA ARG A 115 7.64 19.28 -8.50
C ARG A 115 7.14 20.63 -7.99
N ALA A 116 7.46 21.72 -8.67
CA ALA A 116 7.05 23.05 -8.24
C ALA A 116 5.54 23.26 -8.32
N ILE A 117 4.89 22.68 -9.34
CA ILE A 117 3.43 22.69 -9.50
C ILE A 117 2.77 21.90 -8.37
N LEU A 118 3.13 20.62 -8.23
CA LEU A 118 2.54 19.74 -7.23
C LEU A 118 2.82 20.21 -5.80
N TYR A 119 4.00 20.78 -5.54
CA TYR A 119 4.31 21.38 -4.24
C TYR A 119 3.30 22.46 -3.85
N LYS A 120 2.96 23.38 -4.76
CA LYS A 120 1.96 24.41 -4.50
C LYS A 120 0.58 23.80 -4.26
N GLU A 121 0.21 22.76 -5.02
CA GLU A 121 -1.06 22.05 -4.85
C GLU A 121 -1.15 21.34 -3.50
N TYR A 122 -0.10 20.63 -3.07
CA TYR A 122 -0.04 19.95 -1.79
C TYR A 122 -0.11 20.95 -0.63
N VAL A 123 0.70 22.01 -0.67
CA VAL A 123 0.67 23.07 0.35
C VAL A 123 -0.73 23.68 0.44
N LYS A 124 -1.35 24.01 -0.69
CA LYS A 124 -2.72 24.54 -0.72
C LYS A 124 -3.73 23.56 -0.13
N GLY A 125 -3.67 22.28 -0.51
CA GLY A 125 -4.58 21.24 -0.03
C GLY A 125 -4.45 20.98 1.47
N ILE A 126 -3.22 20.86 1.98
CA ILE A 126 -2.97 20.67 3.42
C ILE A 126 -3.36 21.93 4.21
N SER A 127 -3.12 23.13 3.66
CA SER A 127 -3.50 24.38 4.32
C SER A 127 -5.01 24.57 4.40
N SER A 128 -5.77 24.13 3.39
CA SER A 128 -7.23 24.27 3.37
C SER A 128 -7.96 23.22 4.20
N SER A 129 -7.49 21.96 4.16
CA SER A 129 -8.12 20.84 4.89
C SER A 129 -7.58 20.64 6.31
N GLY A 130 -6.44 21.26 6.62
CA GLY A 130 -5.69 21.04 7.85
C GLY A 130 -4.85 19.77 7.80
N MET A 131 -3.89 19.65 8.71
CA MET A 131 -3.16 18.40 8.90
C MET A 131 -4.10 17.31 9.43
N GLN A 132 -3.87 16.07 8.98
CA GLN A 132 -4.58 14.91 9.51
C GLN A 132 -4.46 14.85 11.04
N SER A 133 -5.58 14.57 11.71
CA SER A 133 -5.59 14.41 13.17
C SER A 133 -4.76 13.20 13.59
N ASN A 134 -4.11 13.29 14.76
CA ASN A 134 -3.30 12.18 15.29
C ASN A 134 -4.10 10.89 15.43
N CYS A 135 -5.36 10.96 15.90
CA CYS A 135 -6.21 9.79 16.05
C CYS A 135 -6.60 9.17 14.70
N GLY A 136 -6.84 9.98 13.66
CA GLY A 136 -7.12 9.50 12.31
C GLY A 136 -5.89 8.81 11.70
N PHE A 137 -4.72 9.42 11.87
CA PHE A 137 -3.45 8.84 11.41
C PHE A 137 -3.13 7.51 12.12
N GLU A 138 -3.17 7.49 13.46
CA GLU A 138 -2.97 6.27 14.25
C GLU A 138 -3.97 5.16 13.89
N GLY A 139 -5.23 5.54 13.64
CA GLY A 139 -6.26 4.62 13.18
C GLY A 139 -5.93 3.99 11.83
N GLN A 140 -5.50 4.78 10.85
CA GLN A 140 -5.10 4.28 9.53
C GLN A 140 -3.86 3.38 9.60
N ILE A 141 -2.85 3.76 10.38
CA ILE A 141 -1.66 2.92 10.61
C ILE A 141 -2.07 1.59 11.23
N ASN A 142 -2.93 1.60 12.25
CA ASN A 142 -3.44 0.38 12.85
C ASN A 142 -4.24 -0.46 11.86
N ALA A 143 -5.07 0.15 11.01
CA ALA A 143 -5.84 -0.56 10.00
C ALA A 143 -4.94 -1.27 8.98
N CYS A 144 -3.87 -0.62 8.51
CA CYS A 144 -2.86 -1.22 7.63
C CYS A 144 -2.06 -2.33 8.35
N TRP A 145 -1.63 -2.07 9.58
CA TRP A 145 -0.82 -3.01 10.37
C TRP A 145 -1.58 -4.28 10.75
N THR A 146 -2.87 -4.15 11.07
CA THR A 146 -3.72 -5.30 11.43
C THR A 146 -4.40 -5.93 10.21
N HIS A 147 -4.23 -5.35 9.02
CA HIS A 147 -4.75 -5.94 7.78
C HIS A 147 -4.03 -7.26 7.48
N LYS A 148 -4.83 -8.23 7.05
CA LYS A 148 -4.36 -9.52 6.53
C LYS A 148 -5.42 -10.04 5.57
N VAL A 149 -5.01 -10.62 4.46
CA VAL A 149 -5.90 -11.41 3.60
C VAL A 149 -5.67 -12.89 3.88
N THR A 150 -6.65 -13.53 4.52
CA THR A 150 -6.58 -14.95 4.90
C THR A 150 -6.72 -15.85 3.67
N THR A 151 -6.27 -17.10 3.78
CA THR A 151 -6.45 -18.09 2.70
C THR A 151 -7.93 -18.26 2.33
N LYS A 152 -8.82 -18.35 3.32
CA LYS A 152 -10.28 -18.42 3.09
C LYS A 152 -10.83 -17.23 2.30
N GLU A 153 -10.35 -16.02 2.60
CA GLU A 153 -10.77 -14.82 1.87
C GLU A 153 -10.28 -14.86 0.41
N LEU A 154 -9.04 -15.31 0.17
CA LEU A 154 -8.53 -15.50 -1.19
C LEU A 154 -9.29 -16.59 -1.93
N ASP A 155 -9.61 -17.71 -1.28
CA ASP A 155 -10.42 -18.79 -1.86
C ASP A 155 -11.79 -18.26 -2.28
N THR A 156 -12.40 -17.42 -1.43
CA THR A 156 -13.68 -16.78 -1.72
C THR A 156 -13.58 -15.86 -2.94
N ILE A 157 -12.55 -15.02 -3.01
CA ILE A 157 -12.33 -14.13 -4.17
C ILE A 157 -12.11 -14.95 -5.45
N ARG A 158 -11.29 -16.01 -5.40
CA ARG A 158 -11.02 -16.87 -6.55
C ARG A 158 -12.28 -17.60 -7.04
N ALA A 159 -13.09 -18.10 -6.11
CA ALA A 159 -14.32 -18.83 -6.43
C ALA A 159 -15.45 -17.91 -6.94
N ALA A 160 -15.35 -16.59 -6.72
CA ALA A 160 -16.38 -15.63 -7.12
C ALA A 160 -16.51 -15.43 -8.64
N GLY A 161 -15.48 -15.79 -9.41
CA GLY A 161 -15.49 -15.76 -10.87
C GLY A 161 -15.36 -14.37 -11.51
N PHE A 162 -15.34 -13.28 -10.72
CA PHE A 162 -15.02 -11.96 -11.25
C PHE A 162 -13.52 -11.78 -11.47
N LEU A 163 -13.17 -10.90 -12.40
CA LEU A 163 -11.79 -10.62 -12.78
C LEU A 163 -11.12 -9.63 -11.81
N VAL A 164 -9.82 -9.82 -11.59
CA VAL A 164 -8.99 -8.96 -10.74
C VAL A 164 -7.82 -8.37 -11.54
N SER A 165 -7.59 -7.06 -11.42
CA SER A 165 -6.38 -6.41 -11.95
C SER A 165 -5.54 -5.86 -10.80
N VAL A 166 -4.27 -6.26 -10.71
CA VAL A 166 -3.31 -5.73 -9.73
C VAL A 166 -2.39 -4.79 -10.47
N ILE A 167 -2.56 -3.49 -10.27
CA ILE A 167 -1.85 -2.43 -11.01
C ILE A 167 -0.87 -1.76 -10.04
N HIS A 168 0.42 -1.77 -10.34
CA HIS A 168 1.42 -1.37 -9.35
C HIS A 168 2.58 -0.59 -9.95
N GLY A 169 3.04 0.44 -9.24
CA GLY A 169 4.24 1.19 -9.60
C GLY A 169 5.51 0.47 -9.18
N ARG A 170 6.41 0.17 -10.13
CA ARG A 170 7.68 -0.55 -9.87
C ARG A 170 8.59 0.13 -8.83
N HIS A 171 8.47 1.44 -8.69
CA HIS A 171 9.29 2.28 -7.80
C HIS A 171 8.56 2.69 -6.53
N ASP A 172 7.45 2.04 -6.19
CA ASP A 172 6.71 2.30 -4.97
C ASP A 172 7.53 1.91 -3.73
N ILE A 173 7.95 2.93 -2.97
CA ILE A 173 8.73 2.79 -1.73
C ILE A 173 7.85 2.63 -0.48
N ILE A 174 6.54 2.90 -0.59
CA ILE A 174 5.56 2.74 0.49
C ILE A 174 5.04 1.29 0.48
N ALA A 175 4.50 0.85 -0.65
CA ALA A 175 3.98 -0.49 -0.85
C ALA A 175 4.85 -1.22 -1.88
N GLN A 176 5.75 -2.08 -1.41
CA GLN A 176 6.73 -2.70 -2.30
C GLN A 176 6.06 -3.63 -3.33
N VAL A 177 6.44 -3.52 -4.60
CA VAL A 177 5.87 -4.29 -5.73
C VAL A 177 5.90 -5.82 -5.53
N CYS A 178 6.85 -6.35 -4.76
CA CYS A 178 6.92 -7.79 -4.48
C CYS A 178 5.68 -8.31 -3.74
N HIS A 179 5.04 -7.48 -2.91
CA HIS A 179 3.81 -7.84 -2.19
C HIS A 179 2.61 -7.89 -3.13
N ALA A 180 2.50 -6.93 -4.06
CA ALA A 180 1.48 -6.93 -5.08
C ALA A 180 1.60 -8.13 -6.03
N ARG A 181 2.82 -8.44 -6.51
CA ARG A 181 3.09 -9.63 -7.34
C ARG A 181 2.71 -10.93 -6.61
N ARG A 182 3.06 -11.04 -5.32
CA ARG A 182 2.67 -12.19 -4.49
C ARG A 182 1.15 -12.29 -4.34
N LEU A 183 0.46 -11.17 -4.13
CA LEU A 183 -1.00 -11.15 -4.04
C LEU A 183 -1.64 -11.58 -5.37
N ALA A 184 -1.16 -11.05 -6.50
CA ALA A 184 -1.63 -11.43 -7.84
C ALA A 184 -1.46 -12.95 -8.07
N GLN A 185 -0.28 -13.50 -7.75
CA GLN A 185 -0.03 -14.95 -7.83
C GLN A 185 -1.00 -15.77 -6.98
N ARG A 186 -1.27 -15.34 -5.73
CA ARG A 186 -2.21 -16.03 -4.83
C ARG A 186 -3.65 -15.96 -5.30
N LEU A 187 -4.00 -14.96 -6.13
CA LEU A 187 -5.32 -14.77 -6.70
C LEU A 187 -5.49 -15.42 -8.08
N LEU A 188 -4.46 -16.08 -8.63
CA LEU A 188 -4.61 -16.86 -9.85
C LEU A 188 -5.69 -17.95 -9.71
N PRO A 189 -6.50 -18.20 -10.75
CA PRO A 189 -6.42 -17.59 -12.09
C PRO A 189 -7.23 -16.28 -12.24
N ALA A 190 -7.81 -15.70 -11.19
CA ALA A 190 -8.67 -14.52 -11.32
C ALA A 190 -7.91 -13.22 -11.58
N ALA A 191 -6.62 -13.16 -11.21
CA ALA A 191 -5.83 -11.93 -11.24
C ALA A 191 -4.88 -11.84 -12.44
N ARG A 192 -4.74 -10.60 -12.95
CA ARG A 192 -3.69 -10.17 -13.87
C ARG A 192 -2.82 -9.12 -13.18
N MET A 193 -1.50 -9.23 -13.29
CA MET A 193 -0.55 -8.23 -12.82
C MET A 193 -0.30 -7.19 -13.93
N VAL A 194 -0.21 -5.92 -13.57
CA VAL A 194 0.14 -4.80 -14.45
C VAL A 194 1.22 -3.97 -13.75
N ASP A 195 2.47 -4.15 -14.17
CA ASP A 195 3.63 -3.48 -13.60
C ASP A 195 4.01 -2.23 -14.41
N LEU A 196 3.87 -1.04 -13.81
CA LEU A 196 4.09 0.24 -14.49
C LEU A 196 5.32 1.00 -13.97
N HIS A 197 5.93 1.81 -14.83
CA HIS A 197 7.03 2.71 -14.45
C HIS A 197 6.52 3.92 -13.65
N GLY A 198 6.26 3.74 -12.36
CA GLY A 198 5.84 4.80 -11.44
C GLY A 198 6.03 4.41 -9.98
N ALA A 199 5.75 5.34 -9.08
CA ALA A 199 5.85 5.16 -7.63
C ALA A 199 4.45 4.90 -7.01
N HIS A 200 4.20 5.42 -5.80
CA HIS A 200 2.98 5.13 -5.06
C HIS A 200 1.72 5.71 -5.71
N LEU A 201 1.79 6.90 -6.33
CA LEU A 201 0.69 7.47 -7.10
C LEU A 201 0.83 7.16 -8.59
N VAL A 202 0.89 5.87 -8.92
CA VAL A 202 1.06 5.40 -10.30
C VAL A 202 -0.04 5.88 -11.24
N SER A 203 -1.26 6.10 -10.72
CA SER A 203 -2.39 6.66 -11.47
C SER A 203 -2.19 8.12 -11.88
N HIS A 204 -1.33 8.86 -11.19
CA HIS A 204 -0.96 10.22 -11.58
C HIS A 204 0.23 10.21 -12.55
N GLU A 205 1.18 9.29 -12.37
CA GLU A 205 2.38 9.21 -13.21
C GLU A 205 2.11 8.57 -14.58
N ARG A 206 1.22 7.59 -14.61
CA ARG A 206 0.86 6.78 -15.79
C ARG A 206 -0.66 6.74 -15.97
N PRO A 207 -1.32 7.90 -16.12
CA PRO A 207 -2.78 7.96 -16.15
C PRO A 207 -3.35 7.21 -17.34
N GLU A 208 -2.70 7.24 -18.51
CA GLU A 208 -3.17 6.55 -19.71
C GLU A 208 -3.10 5.03 -19.53
N GLU A 209 -1.98 4.50 -19.05
CA GLU A 209 -1.77 3.07 -18.85
C GLU A 209 -2.68 2.51 -17.76
N VAL A 210 -2.84 3.25 -16.65
CA VAL A 210 -3.78 2.86 -15.58
C VAL A 210 -5.20 2.87 -16.11
N ASN A 211 -5.63 3.93 -16.81
CA ASN A 211 -6.98 4.00 -17.38
C ASN A 211 -7.23 2.88 -18.39
N ASN A 212 -6.25 2.57 -19.24
CA ASN A 212 -6.35 1.46 -20.19
C ASN A 212 -6.49 0.12 -19.45
N ALA A 213 -5.70 -0.15 -18.42
CA ALA A 213 -5.81 -1.38 -17.63
C ALA A 213 -7.17 -1.51 -16.92
N LEU A 214 -7.74 -0.40 -16.42
CA LEU A 214 -9.07 -0.38 -15.81
C LEU A 214 -10.16 -0.63 -16.86
N MET A 215 -10.05 0.02 -18.03
CA MET A 215 -11.01 -0.16 -19.12
C MET A 215 -10.95 -1.56 -19.72
N ASP A 216 -9.76 -2.16 -19.83
CA ASP A 216 -9.59 -3.55 -20.26
C ASP A 216 -10.28 -4.51 -19.29
N LEU A 217 -10.11 -4.31 -17.98
CA LEU A 217 -10.79 -5.11 -16.96
C LEU A 217 -12.32 -5.00 -17.08
N ILE A 218 -12.86 -3.79 -17.25
CA ILE A 218 -14.30 -3.56 -17.40
C ILE A 218 -14.81 -4.24 -18.68
N LYS A 219 -14.10 -4.07 -19.81
CA LYS A 219 -14.46 -4.69 -21.09
C LYS A 219 -14.43 -6.21 -20.99
N ALA A 220 -13.36 -6.80 -20.46
CA ALA A 220 -13.22 -8.24 -20.29
C ALA A 220 -14.35 -8.82 -19.42
N THR A 221 -14.73 -8.10 -18.36
CA THR A 221 -15.89 -8.45 -17.52
C THR A 221 -17.19 -8.42 -18.32
N LYS A 222 -17.42 -7.40 -19.14
CA LYS A 222 -18.61 -7.27 -20.00
C LYS A 222 -18.71 -8.38 -21.04
N TYR A 223 -17.57 -8.81 -21.58
CA TYR A 223 -17.48 -9.93 -22.53
C TYR A 223 -17.45 -11.31 -21.86
N ALA A 224 -17.62 -11.38 -20.53
CA ALA A 224 -17.59 -12.62 -19.76
C ALA A 224 -16.33 -13.47 -20.01
N MET A 225 -15.17 -12.80 -20.17
CA MET A 225 -13.89 -13.45 -20.36
C MET A 225 -13.58 -14.40 -19.19
N ALA A 226 -13.05 -15.58 -19.50
CA ALA A 226 -12.69 -16.56 -18.49
C ALA A 226 -11.49 -16.07 -17.64
N PRO A 227 -11.45 -16.33 -16.33
CA PRO A 227 -10.31 -15.99 -15.47
C PRO A 227 -8.95 -16.46 -16.01
N GLN A 228 -8.88 -17.69 -16.53
CA GLN A 228 -7.66 -18.26 -17.10
C GLN A 228 -7.18 -17.46 -18.31
N GLU A 229 -8.10 -17.02 -19.17
CA GLU A 229 -7.79 -16.17 -20.31
C GLU A 229 -7.30 -14.80 -19.83
N TRP A 230 -8.01 -14.17 -18.89
CA TRP A 230 -7.65 -12.86 -18.32
C TRP A 230 -6.25 -12.85 -17.69
N SER A 231 -5.95 -13.84 -16.85
CA SER A 231 -4.65 -13.96 -16.17
C SER A 231 -3.48 -14.30 -17.11
N SER A 232 -3.78 -14.87 -18.29
CA SER A 232 -2.78 -15.21 -19.31
C SER A 232 -2.46 -14.07 -20.28
N GLN A 233 -3.23 -12.97 -20.25
CA GLN A 233 -2.99 -11.81 -21.11
C GLN A 233 -1.59 -11.25 -20.86
N PRO A 234 -0.82 -10.92 -21.93
CA PRO A 234 0.50 -10.35 -21.77
C PRO A 234 0.42 -9.07 -20.94
N GLU A 235 1.44 -8.81 -20.13
CA GLU A 235 1.56 -7.51 -19.45
C GLU A 235 1.63 -6.44 -20.55
N ASN A 236 0.76 -5.42 -20.49
CA ASN A 236 0.85 -4.27 -21.40
C ASN A 236 2.09 -3.48 -21.00
N THR A 237 3.27 -3.95 -21.40
CA THR A 237 4.49 -3.16 -21.36
C THR A 237 4.37 -2.15 -22.48
N SER A 238 3.82 -0.97 -22.19
CA SER A 238 3.99 0.21 -23.03
C SER A 238 5.45 0.69 -22.94
N GLU A 239 6.37 -0.14 -23.39
CA GLU A 239 7.69 0.29 -23.83
C GLU A 239 7.67 0.10 -25.34
N THR A 240 7.54 1.20 -26.06
CA THR A 240 7.87 1.25 -27.49
C THR A 240 9.26 0.67 -27.70
N GLY A 241 9.36 -0.54 -28.27
CA GLY A 241 10.59 -1.03 -28.91
C GLY A 241 10.95 -2.51 -28.68
N ALA A 242 10.82 -3.29 -29.76
CA ALA A 242 11.48 -4.56 -30.06
C ALA A 242 10.99 -5.86 -29.37
N LEU A 243 10.44 -6.75 -30.19
CA LEU A 243 10.37 -8.20 -29.94
C LEU A 243 11.75 -8.74 -29.55
N ILE A 244 11.89 -9.31 -28.36
CA ILE A 244 12.87 -10.37 -28.10
C ILE A 244 12.14 -11.55 -27.47
N SER A 245 12.00 -12.60 -28.28
CA SER A 245 11.54 -13.93 -27.86
C SER A 245 12.54 -14.53 -26.88
N ALA A 246 12.16 -14.68 -25.61
CA ALA A 246 12.94 -15.41 -24.63
C ALA A 246 12.35 -16.83 -24.45
N ARG A 247 13.08 -17.84 -24.91
CA ARG A 247 12.79 -19.26 -24.61
C ARG A 247 13.18 -19.59 -23.16
N PRO A 248 12.45 -20.48 -22.47
CA PRO A 248 12.79 -20.85 -21.10
C PRO A 248 14.01 -21.79 -21.07
N VAL A 249 14.96 -21.49 -20.19
CA VAL A 249 16.11 -22.35 -19.86
C VAL A 249 15.73 -23.21 -18.67
N THR A 250 15.73 -24.53 -18.85
CA THR A 250 15.55 -25.51 -17.79
C THR A 250 16.87 -25.71 -17.04
N LEU A 251 16.87 -25.52 -15.72
CA LEU A 251 18.04 -25.70 -14.87
C LEU A 251 17.89 -26.96 -14.02
N THR A 252 18.74 -27.96 -14.27
CA THR A 252 18.79 -29.21 -13.50
C THR A 252 19.76 -29.05 -12.33
N ILE A 253 19.29 -29.25 -11.10
CA ILE A 253 20.12 -29.18 -9.88
C ILE A 253 20.70 -30.57 -9.59
N ARG A 254 22.03 -30.66 -9.47
CA ARG A 254 22.74 -31.80 -8.86
C ARG A 254 23.05 -31.49 -7.40
N THR A 255 22.83 -32.45 -6.51
CA THR A 255 23.05 -32.37 -5.07
C THR A 255 24.50 -32.70 -4.70
N GLY A 256 25.09 -31.91 -3.81
CA GLY A 256 26.38 -32.20 -3.16
C GLY A 256 26.89 -31.03 -2.31
N GLU A 257 27.22 -31.31 -1.05
CA GLU A 257 27.98 -30.49 -0.07
C GLU A 257 27.44 -29.13 0.43
N ALA A 258 26.42 -28.53 -0.20
CA ALA A 258 25.88 -27.21 0.22
C ALA A 258 25.07 -27.20 1.54
N GLY A 259 24.78 -28.37 2.14
CA GLY A 259 23.89 -28.48 3.31
C GLY A 259 24.46 -27.91 4.61
N ASN A 260 25.76 -28.09 4.87
CA ASN A 260 26.37 -27.66 6.14
C ASN A 260 26.63 -26.14 6.19
N ALA A 261 26.94 -25.52 5.05
CA ALA A 261 27.09 -24.06 4.97
C ALA A 261 25.74 -23.33 5.09
N ALA A 262 24.67 -23.90 4.53
CA ALA A 262 23.33 -23.34 4.63
C ALA A 262 22.78 -23.33 6.07
N VAL A 263 23.03 -24.40 6.85
CA VAL A 263 22.62 -24.48 8.26
C VAL A 263 23.42 -23.50 9.14
N ALA A 264 24.73 -23.34 8.89
CA ALA A 264 25.55 -22.35 9.59
C ALA A 264 25.11 -20.91 9.27
N ALA A 265 24.80 -20.61 8.00
CA ALA A 265 24.27 -19.32 7.58
C ALA A 265 22.89 -19.04 8.20
N TYR A 266 22.01 -20.04 8.28
CA TYR A 266 20.70 -19.92 8.92
C TYR A 266 20.81 -19.61 10.42
N ASN A 267 21.71 -20.29 11.14
CA ASN A 267 21.94 -20.03 12.57
C ASN A 267 22.56 -18.66 12.84
N LEU A 268 23.44 -18.18 11.96
CA LEU A 268 23.99 -16.82 12.05
C LEU A 268 22.90 -15.77 11.77
N LEU A 269 22.06 -16.00 10.76
CA LEU A 269 20.95 -15.12 10.40
C LEU A 269 19.90 -15.05 11.52
N ALA A 270 19.58 -16.18 12.15
CA ALA A 270 18.67 -16.25 13.29
C ALA A 270 19.22 -15.50 14.52
N LYS A 271 20.53 -15.60 14.80
CA LYS A 271 21.18 -14.82 15.88
C LYS A 271 21.21 -13.32 15.59
N LEU A 272 21.43 -12.93 14.33
CA LEU A 272 21.35 -11.52 13.92
C LEU A 272 19.91 -10.99 14.01
N GLN A 273 18.90 -11.80 13.67
CA GLN A 273 17.49 -11.46 13.84
C GLN A 273 17.11 -11.29 15.32
N LEU A 274 17.59 -12.17 16.21
CA LEU A 274 17.33 -12.05 17.65
C LEU A 274 17.96 -10.78 18.23
N SER A 275 19.21 -10.49 17.85
CA SER A 275 19.91 -9.27 18.26
C SER A 275 19.22 -8.01 17.73
N PHE A 276 18.72 -8.04 16.49
CA PHE A 276 17.98 -6.94 15.90
C PHE A 276 16.63 -6.69 16.61
N LEU A 277 15.87 -7.75 16.91
CA LEU A 277 14.64 -7.66 17.69
C LEU A 277 14.88 -7.14 19.10
N TYR A 278 16.01 -7.52 19.72
CA TYR A 278 16.40 -7.01 21.03
C TYR A 278 16.71 -5.51 21.00
N VAL A 279 17.46 -5.05 20.00
CA VAL A 279 17.77 -3.61 19.82
C VAL A 279 16.50 -2.79 19.54
N ILE A 280 15.59 -3.30 18.69
CA ILE A 280 14.29 -2.65 18.46
C ILE A 280 13.46 -2.62 19.74
N GLY A 281 13.43 -3.71 20.50
CA GLY A 281 12.75 -3.77 21.80
C GLY A 281 13.26 -2.71 22.78
N LEU A 282 14.57 -2.51 22.86
CA LEU A 282 15.18 -1.46 23.67
C LEU A 282 14.80 -0.05 23.21
N ILE A 283 14.75 0.20 21.89
CA ILE A 283 14.34 1.49 21.32
C ILE A 283 12.86 1.77 21.62
N VAL A 284 11.98 0.77 21.47
CA VAL A 284 10.55 0.89 21.78
C VAL A 284 10.36 1.15 23.28
N MET A 285 11.04 0.42 24.15
CA MET A 285 10.98 0.65 25.61
C MET A 285 11.49 2.04 25.99
N ALA A 286 12.60 2.50 25.40
CA ALA A 286 13.12 3.84 25.64
C ALA A 286 12.12 4.92 25.19
N PHE A 287 11.48 4.73 24.03
CA PHE A 287 10.45 5.63 23.53
C PHE A 287 9.20 5.65 24.43
N GLU A 288 8.75 4.49 24.91
CA GLU A 288 7.64 4.42 25.87
C GLU A 288 7.98 5.06 27.21
N HIS A 289 9.21 4.89 27.70
CA HIS A 289 9.68 5.49 28.94
C HIS A 289 9.74 7.02 28.84
N VAL A 290 10.31 7.55 27.75
CA VAL A 290 10.31 9.00 27.47
C VAL A 290 8.89 9.54 27.33
N ARG A 291 8.00 8.82 26.62
CA ARG A 291 6.58 9.19 26.49
C ARG A 291 5.87 9.23 27.85
N ASN A 292 6.18 8.32 28.76
CA ASN A 292 5.60 8.29 30.10
C ASN A 292 6.12 9.42 30.98
N ILE A 293 7.42 9.74 30.93
CA ILE A 293 7.99 10.89 31.64
C ILE A 293 7.31 12.20 31.17
N VAL A 294 7.14 12.39 29.87
CA VAL A 294 6.47 13.56 29.29
C VAL A 294 4.98 13.65 29.67
N ARG A 295 4.33 12.52 29.96
CA ARG A 295 2.94 12.51 30.48
C ARG A 295 2.87 12.93 31.95
N VAL A 296 3.85 12.53 32.76
CA VAL A 296 3.91 12.86 34.20
C VAL A 296 4.30 14.31 34.44
N THR A 297 5.06 14.94 33.52
CA THR A 297 5.55 16.31 33.68
C THR A 297 4.64 17.41 33.15
N LYS A 298 3.40 17.09 32.69
CA LYS A 298 2.43 18.14 32.37
C LYS A 298 1.87 18.76 33.67
N PRO A 299 2.15 20.03 33.99
CA PRO A 299 1.60 20.64 35.19
C PRO A 299 0.09 20.83 35.02
N VAL A 300 -0.67 20.39 36.04
CA VAL A 300 -2.09 20.69 36.17
C VAL A 300 -2.23 22.19 36.42
N ARG A 301 -2.84 22.93 35.48
CA ARG A 301 -3.24 24.33 35.73
C ARG A 301 -4.40 24.33 36.71
N VAL A 302 -4.14 24.69 37.96
CA VAL A 302 -5.18 25.03 38.93
C VAL A 302 -5.61 26.47 38.63
N ALA A 303 -6.84 26.65 38.16
CA ALA A 303 -7.43 27.98 38.02
C ALA A 303 -7.71 28.54 39.42
N ALA A 304 -7.18 29.72 39.72
CA ALA A 304 -7.53 30.47 40.92
C ALA A 304 -8.96 31.01 40.77
N ILE A 305 -9.79 30.76 41.77
CA ILE A 305 -11.11 31.38 41.94
C ILE A 305 -10.85 32.76 42.57
N GLU A 306 -11.11 33.84 41.84
CA GLU A 306 -11.14 35.18 42.41
C GLU A 306 -12.45 35.38 43.17
N SER A 307 -12.32 35.75 44.45
CA SER A 307 -13.40 36.15 45.33
C SER A 307 -13.25 37.64 45.68
N SER A 308 -14.10 38.49 45.11
CA SER A 308 -14.71 39.69 45.71
C SER A 308 -15.47 40.47 44.64
#